data_AF-A0A068VJS5-F1
#
_entry.id   AF-A0A068VJS5-F1
#
_cell.length_a   1.000
_cell.length_b   1.000
_cell.length_c   1.000
_cell.angle_alpha   90.00
_cell.angle_beta   90.00
_cell.angle_gamma   90.00
#
_symmetry.space_group_name_H-M   'P 1'
#
loop_
_entity.id
_entity.type
_entity.pdbx_description
1 polymer ?
#
loop_
_entity_poly.entity_id
_entity_poly.type
_entity_poly.pdbx_seq_one_letter_code
_entity_poly.pdbx_strand_id
1 'polypeptide(L)'
;MLPALFNGCSLIFKDEKPSLSCDSVKLELDLTCSMCLDTAFDPVSLTCGHIFCYMRACKAGSVTIVDGLKAASPKEKCPLCREVNTWESSLSSPSYQSVLLLVM
;
A
#
# COMPACT_ATOMS: atom_id res chain seq x y z
N MET A 1 -6.46 -23.17 -10.24
CA MET A 1 -6.97 -22.28 -9.18
C MET A 1 -5.92 -22.30 -8.07
N LEU A 2 -4.97 -21.37 -8.09
CA LEU A 2 -3.83 -21.39 -7.16
C LEU A 2 -4.29 -20.90 -5.78
N PRO A 3 -4.01 -21.64 -4.68
CA PRO A 3 -4.36 -21.21 -3.34
C PRO A 3 -3.50 -20.02 -2.92
N ALA A 4 -4.06 -19.18 -2.06
CA ALA A 4 -3.38 -18.06 -1.42
C ALA A 4 -2.02 -18.51 -0.84
N LEU A 5 -0.93 -17.91 -1.33
CA LEU A 5 0.40 -18.09 -0.77
C LEU A 5 0.49 -17.31 0.54
N PHE A 6 0.12 -17.95 1.65
CA PHE A 6 0.65 -17.63 2.97
C PHE A 6 0.87 -18.94 3.72
N ASN A 7 1.84 -19.73 3.26
CA ASN A 7 2.24 -20.97 3.89
C ASN A 7 3.77 -20.98 3.98
N GLY A 8 4.33 -20.39 5.05
CA GLY A 8 5.77 -20.40 5.33
C GLY A 8 6.51 -19.06 5.21
N CYS A 9 5.82 -17.99 4.82
CA CYS A 9 6.49 -16.71 4.59
C CYS A 9 6.39 -15.76 5.81
N SER A 10 7.52 -15.27 6.32
CA SER A 10 7.60 -14.30 7.41
C SER A 10 7.98 -12.91 6.90
N LEU A 11 7.22 -11.89 7.32
CA LEU A 11 7.56 -10.48 7.12
C LEU A 11 8.57 -10.05 8.19
N ILE A 12 9.69 -9.49 7.75
CA ILE A 12 10.79 -9.01 8.60
C ILE A 12 10.95 -7.51 8.36
N PHE A 13 10.71 -6.73 9.40
CA PHE A 13 11.02 -5.31 9.45
C PHE A 13 12.42 -5.16 10.05
N LYS A 14 13.44 -5.06 9.20
CA LYS A 14 14.74 -4.53 9.63
C LYS A 14 14.70 -3.02 9.42
N ASP A 15 15.49 -2.28 10.17
CA ASP A 15 15.58 -0.80 10.16
C ASP A 15 15.74 -0.21 8.74
N GLU A 16 16.16 -1.05 7.78
CA GLU A 16 16.22 -0.78 6.36
C GLU A 16 15.30 -1.77 5.60
N LYS A 17 14.18 -1.25 5.10
CA LYS A 17 13.23 -1.86 4.13
C LYS A 17 12.55 -3.18 4.57
N PRO A 18 11.20 -3.27 4.54
CA PRO A 18 10.50 -4.50 4.88
C PRO A 18 10.85 -5.61 3.88
N SER A 19 11.11 -6.81 4.39
CA SER A 19 11.44 -7.98 3.56
C SER A 19 10.55 -9.15 3.90
N LEU A 20 10.18 -9.93 2.89
CA LEU A 20 9.32 -11.11 3.01
C LEU A 20 10.21 -12.33 2.74
N SER A 21 10.42 -13.16 3.75
CA SER A 21 11.29 -14.33 3.70
C SER A 21 10.45 -15.60 3.67
N CYS A 22 10.60 -16.43 2.63
CA CYS A 22 9.86 -17.67 2.47
C CYS A 22 10.79 -18.77 1.96
N ASP A 23 10.99 -19.86 2.74
CA ASP A 23 11.71 -21.09 2.36
C ASP A 23 12.84 -20.92 1.30
N SER A 24 13.74 -19.93 1.49
CA SER A 24 14.91 -19.55 0.65
C SER A 24 14.75 -18.39 -0.35
N VAL A 25 13.58 -17.77 -0.46
CA VAL A 25 13.34 -16.54 -1.25
C VAL A 25 13.18 -15.35 -0.31
N LYS A 26 14.08 -14.36 -0.42
CA LYS A 26 13.94 -13.05 0.21
C LYS A 26 13.42 -12.07 -0.84
N LEU A 27 12.18 -11.61 -0.68
CA LEU A 27 11.62 -10.51 -1.47
C LEU A 27 11.80 -9.22 -0.68
N GLU A 28 12.39 -8.20 -1.30
CA GLU A 28 12.50 -6.87 -0.71
C GLU A 28 11.29 -6.05 -1.15
N LEU A 29 10.44 -5.68 -0.20
CA LEU A 29 9.22 -4.94 -0.48
C LEU A 29 9.52 -3.45 -0.46
N ASP A 30 9.31 -2.78 -1.58
CA ASP A 30 9.42 -1.32 -1.66
C ASP A 30 8.11 -0.68 -1.23
N LEU A 31 8.02 -0.32 0.05
CA LEU A 31 6.90 0.47 0.59
C LEU A 31 7.22 1.97 0.54
N THR A 32 8.05 2.44 -0.38
CA THR A 32 8.36 3.87 -0.49
C THR A 32 7.17 4.62 -1.06
N CYS A 33 6.73 5.66 -0.37
CA CYS A 33 5.72 6.57 -0.93
C CYS A 33 6.40 7.46 -1.98
N SER A 34 6.02 7.35 -3.25
CA SER A 34 6.67 8.12 -4.33
C SER A 34 6.44 9.63 -4.25
N MET A 35 5.54 10.10 -3.37
CA MET A 35 5.34 11.52 -3.09
C MET A 35 6.14 12.02 -1.89
N CYS A 36 6.48 11.15 -0.93
CA CYS A 36 7.29 11.50 0.23
C CYS A 36 8.78 11.18 0.02
N LEU A 37 9.09 10.26 -0.89
CA LEU A 37 10.42 9.68 -1.12
C LEU A 37 11.02 9.05 0.16
N ASP A 38 10.14 8.56 1.03
CA ASP A 38 10.44 7.90 2.29
C ASP A 38 9.46 6.74 2.49
N THR A 39 9.72 5.91 3.49
CA THR A 39 8.86 4.80 3.92
C THR A 39 7.42 5.28 4.08
N ALA A 40 6.49 4.63 3.39
CA ALA A 40 5.09 5.02 3.40
C ALA A 40 4.49 4.75 4.78
N PHE A 41 4.03 5.82 5.44
CA PHE A 41 3.19 5.72 6.61
C PHE A 41 1.75 5.45 6.20
N ASP A 42 1.19 4.35 6.70
CA ASP A 42 -0.14 3.83 6.33
C ASP A 42 -0.27 3.69 4.80
N PRO A 43 0.42 2.70 4.19
CA PRO A 43 0.48 2.59 2.76
C PRO A 43 -0.89 2.31 2.14
N VAL A 44 -1.16 2.97 1.03
CA VAL A 44 -2.28 2.66 0.15
C VAL A 44 -1.72 2.29 -1.21
N SER A 45 -2.15 1.14 -1.70
CA SER A 45 -1.90 0.74 -3.08
C SER A 45 -3.10 1.13 -3.94
N LEU A 46 -2.81 1.83 -5.03
CA LEU A 46 -3.80 2.07 -6.07
C LEU A 46 -3.87 0.86 -6.99
N THR A 47 -4.96 0.72 -7.75
CA THR A 47 -5.11 -0.40 -8.71
C THR A 47 -4.05 -0.40 -9.82
N CYS A 48 -3.45 0.75 -10.10
CA CYS A 48 -2.29 0.89 -11.00
C CYS A 48 -0.96 0.41 -10.39
N GLY A 49 -0.96 -0.07 -9.14
CA GLY A 49 0.22 -0.60 -8.44
C GLY A 49 1.09 0.45 -7.73
N HIS A 50 0.82 1.75 -7.92
CA HIS A 50 1.56 2.80 -7.22
C HIS A 50 1.14 2.92 -5.75
N ILE A 51 2.14 3.09 -4.88
CA ILE A 51 1.99 3.14 -3.42
C ILE A 51 2.21 4.56 -2.91
N PHE A 52 1.32 5.02 -2.04
CA PHE A 52 1.40 6.33 -1.38
C PHE A 52 1.06 6.20 0.11
N CYS A 53 1.49 7.15 0.93
CA CYS A 53 0.92 7.30 2.27
C CYS A 53 -0.57 7.64 2.16
N TYR A 54 -1.40 7.14 3.08
CA TYR A 54 -2.84 7.43 3.10
C TYR A 54 -3.15 8.94 2.98
N MET A 55 -2.46 9.77 3.77
CA MET A 55 -2.62 11.23 3.70
C MET A 55 -2.29 11.83 2.34
N ARG A 56 -1.23 11.32 1.68
CA ARG A 56 -0.82 11.79 0.35
C ARG A 56 -1.80 11.33 -0.72
N ALA A 57 -2.32 10.10 -0.59
CA ALA A 57 -3.37 9.56 -1.44
C ALA A 57 -4.64 10.40 -1.33
N CYS A 58 -5.14 10.70 -0.12
CA CYS A 58 -6.32 11.55 0.08
C CYS A 58 -6.14 12.93 -0.58
N LYS A 59 -4.98 13.56 -0.37
CA LYS A 59 -4.67 14.85 -1.01
C LYS A 59 -4.67 14.76 -2.53
N ALA A 60 -4.13 13.69 -3.10
CA ALA A 60 -4.09 13.46 -4.55
C ALA A 60 -5.47 13.13 -5.13
N GLY A 61 -6.33 12.45 -4.36
CA GLY A 61 -7.72 12.15 -4.72
C GLY A 61 -8.70 13.28 -4.43
N SER A 62 -8.22 14.49 -4.12
CA SER A 62 -9.03 15.67 -3.81
C SER A 62 -10.07 15.44 -2.69
N VAL A 63 -9.74 14.60 -1.71
CA VAL A 63 -10.59 14.26 -0.57
C VAL A 63 -9.89 14.50 0.76
N THR A 64 -10.68 14.68 1.82
CA THR A 64 -10.11 14.73 3.16
C THR A 64 -9.87 13.32 3.70
N ILE A 65 -9.01 13.22 4.72
CA ILE A 65 -8.73 11.97 5.44
C ILE A 65 -10.01 11.41 6.08
N VAL A 66 -10.93 12.29 6.49
CA VAL A 66 -12.21 11.91 7.13
C VAL A 66 -13.23 11.38 6.13
N ASP A 67 -13.27 11.93 4.91
CA ASP A 67 -14.11 11.39 3.82
C ASP A 67 -13.56 10.05 3.32
N GLY A 68 -12.24 9.93 3.34
CA GLY A 68 -11.50 8.75 2.93
C GLY A 68 -11.41 8.58 1.42
N LEU A 69 -10.49 7.71 0.99
CA LEU A 69 -10.12 7.60 -0.43
C LEU A 69 -11.26 7.07 -1.33
N LYS A 70 -12.21 6.32 -0.75
CA LYS A 70 -13.43 5.87 -1.43
C LYS A 70 -14.32 7.03 -1.90
N ALA A 71 -14.21 8.21 -1.30
CA ALA A 71 -14.95 9.40 -1.73
C ALA A 71 -14.30 10.12 -2.92
N ALA A 72 -13.10 9.70 -3.35
CA ALA A 72 -12.40 10.35 -4.46
C ALA A 72 -13.20 10.24 -5.75
N SER A 73 -13.19 11.32 -6.56
CA SER A 73 -13.89 11.30 -7.84
C SER A 73 -13.23 10.27 -8.78
N PRO A 74 -14.00 9.50 -9.56
CA PRO A 74 -13.45 8.59 -10.58
C PRO A 74 -12.60 9.33 -11.64
N LYS A 75 -12.77 10.65 -11.77
CA LYS A 75 -11.98 11.51 -12.65
C LYS A 75 -10.57 11.79 -12.13
N GLU A 76 -10.33 11.63 -10.84
CA GLU A 76 -9.01 11.82 -10.26
C GLU A 76 -8.06 10.75 -10.76
N LYS A 77 -6.83 11.17 -11.07
CA LYS A 77 -5.84 10.31 -11.72
C LYS A 77 -4.68 10.03 -10.78
N CYS A 78 -4.08 8.86 -10.92
CA CYS A 78 -2.81 8.58 -10.24
C CYS A 78 -1.78 9.68 -10.59
N PRO A 79 -1.10 10.30 -9.61
CA PRO A 79 -0.10 11.35 -9.86
C PRO A 79 1.11 10.90 -10.69
N LEU A 80 1.35 9.59 -10.75
CA LEU A 80 2.52 9.01 -11.42
C LEU A 80 2.20 8.54 -12.84
N CYS A 81 1.25 7.63 -13.01
CA CYS A 81 0.93 7.05 -14.32
C CYS A 81 -0.30 7.68 -15.01
N ARG A 82 -1.04 8.54 -14.31
CA ARG A 82 -2.25 9.21 -14.81
C ARG A 82 -3.41 8.28 -15.18
N GLU A 83 -3.37 7.02 -14.76
CA GLU A 83 -4.50 6.12 -14.85
C GLU A 83 -5.69 6.65 -14.05
N VAL A 84 -6.90 6.46 -14.60
CA VAL A 84 -8.18 6.90 -14.02
C VAL A 84 -8.80 5.77 -13.18
N ASN A 85 -9.76 6.12 -12.32
CA ASN A 85 -10.50 5.16 -11.48
C ASN A 85 -9.61 4.32 -10.54
N THR A 86 -8.39 4.77 -10.25
CA THR A 86 -7.45 3.98 -9.44
C THR A 86 -7.72 4.03 -7.94
N TRP A 87 -8.63 4.92 -7.51
CA TRP A 87 -8.95 5.23 -6.11
C TRP A 87 -10.14 4.43 -5.57
N GLU A 88 -11.08 4.02 -6.44
CA GLU A 88 -12.33 3.34 -6.04
C GLU A 88 -12.07 1.99 -5.34
N SER A 89 -11.05 1.28 -5.82
CA SER A 89 -10.63 -0.04 -5.35
C SER A 89 -9.27 0.00 -4.66
N SER A 90 -8.84 1.17 -4.17
CA SER A 90 -7.58 1.28 -3.47
C SER A 90 -7.60 0.38 -2.25
N LEU A 91 -6.62 -0.51 -2.16
CA LEU A 91 -6.42 -1.31 -0.96
C LEU A 91 -5.51 -0.48 -0.06
N SER A 92 -6.11 0.11 0.97
CA SER A 92 -5.34 0.46 2.16
C SER A 92 -4.76 -0.85 2.67
N SER A 93 -3.43 -0.99 2.72
CA SER A 93 -2.89 -2.03 3.58
C SER A 93 -3.35 -1.63 4.98
N PRO A 94 -4.20 -2.41 5.66
CA PRO A 94 -4.62 -2.04 6.99
C PRO A 94 -3.36 -1.86 7.82
N SER A 95 -3.19 -0.62 8.25
CA SER A 95 -2.24 -0.11 9.23
C SER A 95 -1.66 -1.23 10.09
N TYR A 96 -0.34 -1.21 10.30
CA TYR A 96 0.50 -1.92 11.27
C TYR A 96 -0.17 -2.98 12.20
N GLN A 97 -1.34 -2.71 12.78
CA GLN A 97 -2.24 -3.63 13.46
C GLN A 97 -2.64 -4.90 12.71
N SER A 98 -2.90 -4.87 11.40
CA SER A 98 -3.23 -6.12 10.66
C SER A 98 -1.99 -6.94 10.30
N VAL A 99 -0.83 -6.29 10.21
CA VAL A 99 0.46 -6.99 10.16
C VAL A 99 0.76 -7.60 11.53
N LEU A 100 0.44 -6.90 12.63
CA LEU A 100 0.59 -7.42 14.00
C LEU A 100 -0.38 -8.59 14.29
N LEU A 101 -1.61 -8.57 13.76
CA LEU A 101 -2.58 -9.67 13.89
C LEU A 101 -2.19 -10.91 13.07
N LEU A 102 -1.35 -10.74 12.05
CA LEU A 102 -0.73 -11.83 11.29
C LEU A 102 0.51 -12.42 12.01
N VAL A 103 0.97 -11.78 13.09
CA VAL A 103 2.17 -12.12 13.88
C VAL A 103 1.82 -12.49 15.33
N MET A 104 0.52 -12.60 15.67
CA MET A 104 0.02 -13.16 16.94
C MET A 104 -0.64 -14.52 16.74
#